data_AF-A0A958XBH8-F1
#
_entry.id   AF-A0A958XBH8-F1
#
_cell.length_a   1.000
_cell.length_b   1.000
_cell.length_c   1.000
_cell.angle_alpha   90.00
_cell.angle_beta   90.00
_cell.angle_gamma   90.00
#
_symmetry.space_group_name_H-M   'P 1'
#
loop_
_entity.id
_entity.type
_entity.pdbx_description
1 polymer ?
#
loop_
_entity_poly.entity_id
_entity_poly.type
_entity_poly.pdbx_seq_one_letter_code
_entity_poly.pdbx_strand_id
1 'polypeptide(L)'
;MKPKTLLMRAVLLPGFAVVLCIFFHSCFTVAGFLIGSSIDKRQPAQDMDIQGWEVHSLKKNARITVYPKVGKPVKGNYRMAFQLKAPSDTSVTEMIVESHTGLHRFRLDQIDHIFVPGRTSKGRVTGGIVGLVIDAGLLVIAVSSTSFDLNLTLCPHVYSYDGAEYHLDAEICSGSFYKEAQVPDRVVLPHLQADANGIYRVKLANEMQESDYIDQVNLLVFDHLAGATVYPTRAGRYLALTRPQAPLSAHSSKGSDMRALLSDREPGSCWIGNPFAYDPDRDTCLREQLELTFDKPAGAVDAALLLNLCNTKWAATQQMTFMSLQEQAHPGWYTGLDAEQGAALKAVLIRENGLAVSVWDGIQWKEVGQIDVVGPAAERSELLEI
;
A
#
# COMPACT_ATOMS: atom_id res chain seq x y z
N MET A 1 11.15 15.85 61.03
CA MET A 1 10.37 17.02 60.57
C MET A 1 11.01 17.59 59.31
N LYS A 2 10.16 18.01 58.37
CA LYS A 2 10.35 18.14 56.92
C LYS A 2 11.39 19.20 56.45
N PRO A 3 11.93 19.05 55.23
CA PRO A 3 12.80 20.03 54.57
C PRO A 3 11.99 21.12 53.86
N LYS A 4 12.54 22.34 53.81
CA LYS A 4 12.08 23.44 52.95
C LYS A 4 13.08 23.62 51.81
N THR A 5 12.72 23.20 50.61
CA THR A 5 13.26 23.70 49.33
C THR A 5 12.38 23.17 48.20
N LEU A 6 11.22 23.79 48.01
CA LEU A 6 10.43 23.62 46.79
C LEU A 6 9.54 24.85 46.59
N LEU A 7 10.10 25.94 46.06
CA LEU A 7 9.30 27.05 45.57
C LEU A 7 10.06 27.87 44.53
N MET A 8 10.39 27.27 43.38
CA MET A 8 10.75 28.05 42.19
C MET A 8 10.63 27.25 40.88
N ARG A 9 9.50 26.58 40.66
CA ARG A 9 9.11 26.06 39.33
C ARG A 9 7.58 26.00 39.20
N ALA A 10 6.95 27.16 39.18
CA ALA A 10 5.58 27.31 38.72
C ALA A 10 5.50 28.68 38.06
N VAL A 11 5.30 28.67 36.74
CA VAL A 11 4.96 29.76 35.80
C VAL A 11 5.89 29.63 34.59
N LEU A 12 5.55 28.72 33.66
CA LEU A 12 5.93 28.78 32.23
C LEU A 12 5.33 27.63 31.38
N LEU A 13 4.19 27.04 31.77
CA LEU A 13 3.62 25.89 31.02
C LEU A 13 2.11 25.84 30.71
N PRO A 14 1.31 26.94 30.69
CA PRO A 14 -0.04 26.87 30.09
C PRO A 14 -0.10 27.40 28.65
N GLY A 15 0.87 28.19 28.19
CA GLY A 15 0.80 28.85 26.87
C GLY A 15 1.12 27.93 25.68
N PHE A 16 1.97 26.92 25.87
CA PHE A 16 2.45 26.07 24.77
C PHE A 16 1.49 24.91 24.45
N ALA A 17 0.80 24.37 25.46
CA ALA A 17 -0.17 23.28 25.29
C ALA A 17 -1.47 23.74 24.61
N VAL A 18 -1.92 24.97 24.89
CA VAL A 18 -3.15 25.51 24.27
C VAL A 18 -2.94 25.86 22.79
N VAL A 19 -1.72 26.28 22.41
CA VAL A 19 -1.39 26.54 21.00
C VAL A 19 -1.29 25.22 20.22
N LEU A 20 -0.73 24.14 20.78
CA LEU A 20 -0.65 22.84 20.12
C LEU A 20 -2.03 22.19 19.89
N CYS A 21 -2.96 22.30 20.84
CA CYS A 21 -4.30 21.72 20.72
C CYS A 21 -5.15 22.41 19.64
N ILE A 22 -4.97 23.72 19.42
CA ILE A 22 -5.68 24.46 18.36
C ILE A 22 -5.10 24.09 16.98
N PHE A 23 -3.79 23.83 16.87
CA PHE A 23 -3.17 23.36 15.63
C PHE A 23 -3.60 21.93 15.25
N PHE A 24 -3.75 21.01 16.21
CA PHE A 24 -4.15 19.63 15.90
C PHE A 24 -5.62 19.47 15.46
N HIS A 25 -6.57 20.21 16.06
CA HIS A 25 -7.96 20.21 15.58
C HIS A 25 -8.12 20.87 14.19
N SER A 26 -7.21 21.77 13.82
CA SER A 26 -7.25 22.45 12.51
C SER A 26 -6.47 21.72 11.41
N CYS A 27 -5.49 20.86 11.75
CA CYS A 27 -4.74 20.06 10.77
C CYS A 27 -5.59 19.02 10.02
N PHE A 28 -6.62 18.42 10.63
CA PHE A 28 -7.49 17.44 9.95
C PHE A 28 -8.51 18.10 9.02
N THR A 29 -9.05 19.24 9.42
CA THR A 29 -9.84 20.08 8.52
C THR A 29 -8.98 20.57 7.36
N VAL A 30 -7.73 20.97 7.61
CA VAL A 30 -6.78 21.40 6.58
C VAL A 30 -6.39 20.24 5.66
N ALA A 31 -6.12 19.03 6.16
CA ALA A 31 -5.80 17.86 5.33
C ALA A 31 -6.98 17.41 4.45
N GLY A 32 -8.19 17.31 5.01
CA GLY A 32 -9.42 17.05 4.25
C GLY A 32 -9.73 18.14 3.22
N PHE A 33 -9.40 19.39 3.55
CA PHE A 33 -9.54 20.54 2.65
C PHE A 33 -8.42 20.60 1.60
N LEU A 34 -7.21 20.13 1.90
CA LEU A 34 -6.10 19.99 0.95
C LEU A 34 -6.39 18.86 -0.05
N ILE A 35 -6.96 17.75 0.40
CA ILE A 35 -7.42 16.64 -0.46
C ILE A 35 -8.59 17.10 -1.33
N GLY A 36 -9.63 17.72 -0.73
CA GLY A 36 -10.76 18.28 -1.45
C GLY A 36 -10.35 19.37 -2.46
N SER A 37 -9.42 20.26 -2.08
CA SER A 37 -8.91 21.31 -2.97
C SER A 37 -7.99 20.76 -4.08
N SER A 38 -7.29 19.65 -3.86
CA SER A 38 -6.47 18.99 -4.88
C SER A 38 -7.32 18.28 -5.95
N ILE A 39 -8.45 17.68 -5.54
CA ILE A 39 -9.47 17.15 -6.46
C ILE A 39 -10.15 18.30 -7.24
N ASP A 40 -10.47 19.40 -6.55
CA ASP A 40 -11.09 20.59 -7.14
C ASP A 40 -10.16 21.38 -8.08
N LYS A 41 -8.83 21.30 -7.95
CA LYS A 41 -7.86 21.93 -8.89
C LYS A 41 -7.78 21.23 -10.25
N ARG A 42 -8.29 20.00 -10.33
CA ARG A 42 -8.31 19.20 -11.58
C ARG A 42 -9.59 19.43 -12.39
N GLN A 43 -10.63 19.98 -11.78
CA GLN A 43 -11.89 20.35 -12.43
C GLN A 43 -11.85 21.80 -12.94
N PRO A 44 -12.56 22.12 -14.03
CA PRO A 44 -12.73 23.48 -14.51
C PRO A 44 -13.57 24.34 -13.54
N ALA A 45 -13.52 25.67 -13.68
CA ALA A 45 -14.21 26.60 -12.78
C ALA A 45 -15.75 26.52 -12.89
N GLN A 46 -16.26 26.12 -14.04
CA GLN A 46 -17.67 25.90 -14.34
C GLN A 46 -17.83 24.57 -15.08
N ASP A 47 -19.05 24.06 -15.12
CA ASP A 47 -19.37 22.87 -15.92
C ASP A 47 -18.95 23.14 -17.37
N MET A 48 -18.25 22.17 -17.95
CA MET A 48 -17.83 22.22 -19.33
C MET A 48 -18.38 21.01 -20.05
N ASP A 49 -18.84 21.25 -21.26
CA ASP A 49 -19.09 20.19 -22.22
C ASP A 49 -18.07 20.34 -23.33
N ILE A 50 -17.25 19.32 -23.53
CA ILE A 50 -16.18 19.35 -24.52
C ILE A 50 -16.41 18.26 -25.55
N GLN A 51 -15.97 18.54 -26.78
CA GLN A 51 -16.06 17.57 -27.85
C GLN A 51 -14.98 16.50 -27.70
N GLY A 52 -15.19 15.32 -28.29
CA GLY A 52 -14.24 14.20 -28.19
C GLY A 52 -12.79 14.61 -28.54
N TRP A 53 -12.60 15.46 -29.56
CA TRP A 53 -11.29 15.95 -30.00
C TRP A 53 -10.63 16.99 -29.07
N GLU A 54 -11.36 17.56 -28.10
CA GLU A 54 -10.86 18.54 -27.13
C GLU A 54 -10.28 17.89 -25.86
N VAL A 55 -10.17 16.55 -25.84
CA VAL A 55 -9.73 15.75 -24.69
C VAL A 55 -8.34 16.15 -24.14
N HIS A 56 -7.49 16.79 -24.95
CA HIS A 56 -6.19 17.32 -24.53
C HIS A 56 -6.26 18.41 -23.46
N SER A 57 -7.39 19.12 -23.39
CA SER A 57 -7.63 20.13 -22.37
C SER A 57 -7.90 19.52 -20.98
N LEU A 58 -8.20 18.21 -20.92
CA LEU A 58 -8.47 17.53 -19.67
C LEU A 58 -7.18 17.25 -18.89
N LYS A 59 -7.20 17.61 -17.62
CA LYS A 59 -6.15 17.21 -16.68
C LYS A 59 -6.29 15.72 -16.38
N LYS A 60 -5.18 14.99 -16.29
CA LYS A 60 -5.15 13.60 -15.83
C LYS A 60 -5.91 13.47 -14.50
N ASN A 61 -6.75 12.45 -14.42
CA ASN A 61 -7.68 12.16 -13.31
C ASN A 61 -8.82 13.17 -13.12
N ALA A 62 -9.17 13.95 -14.15
CA ALA A 62 -10.42 14.71 -14.13
C ALA A 62 -11.61 13.73 -14.14
N ARG A 63 -12.56 13.93 -13.21
CA ARG A 63 -13.88 13.28 -13.25
C ARG A 63 -14.60 13.75 -14.50
N ILE A 64 -15.09 12.80 -15.29
CA ILE A 64 -15.81 13.06 -16.53
C ILE A 64 -16.95 12.06 -16.68
N THR A 65 -17.94 12.44 -17.49
CA THR A 65 -18.91 11.51 -18.06
C THR A 65 -18.75 11.56 -19.58
N VAL A 66 -18.38 10.43 -20.17
CA VAL A 66 -18.30 10.30 -21.63
C VAL A 66 -19.66 9.86 -22.15
N TYR A 67 -20.22 10.62 -23.09
CA TYR A 67 -21.43 10.28 -23.81
C TYR A 67 -21.04 9.76 -25.20
N PRO A 68 -21.02 8.44 -25.42
CA PRO A 68 -20.78 7.89 -26.74
C PRO A 68 -21.99 8.12 -27.65
N LYS A 69 -21.76 8.26 -28.97
CA LYS A 69 -22.83 8.37 -29.98
C LYS A 69 -23.77 7.16 -29.96
N VAL A 70 -23.27 6.00 -29.55
CA VAL A 70 -24.01 4.75 -29.41
C VAL A 70 -23.62 4.10 -28.07
N GLY A 71 -24.61 3.76 -27.25
CA GLY A 71 -24.40 3.09 -25.97
C GLY A 71 -24.78 3.95 -24.76
N LYS A 72 -24.48 3.45 -23.55
CA LYS A 72 -24.77 4.17 -22.30
C LYS A 72 -23.60 5.10 -21.93
N PRO A 73 -23.88 6.24 -21.28
CA PRO A 73 -22.83 7.12 -20.77
C PRO A 73 -21.95 6.39 -19.75
N VAL A 74 -20.65 6.68 -19.78
CA VAL A 74 -19.68 6.11 -18.84
C VAL A 74 -19.09 7.21 -17.98
N LYS A 75 -19.33 7.11 -16.68
CA LYS A 75 -18.78 8.02 -15.67
C LYS A 75 -17.52 7.43 -15.08
N GLY A 76 -16.45 8.22 -15.07
CA GLY A 76 -15.15 7.76 -14.58
C GLY A 76 -14.10 8.86 -14.50
N ASN A 77 -12.86 8.45 -14.31
CA ASN A 77 -11.71 9.34 -14.27
C ASN A 77 -10.95 9.27 -15.60
N TYR A 78 -10.72 10.41 -16.22
CA TYR A 78 -9.87 10.51 -17.41
C TYR A 78 -8.44 10.08 -17.07
N ARG A 79 -7.87 9.11 -17.79
CA ARG A 79 -6.49 8.65 -17.55
C ARG A 79 -5.52 9.23 -18.55
N MET A 80 -5.80 9.04 -19.84
CA MET A 80 -4.96 9.54 -20.94
C MET A 80 -5.70 9.45 -22.27
N ALA A 81 -5.17 10.15 -23.27
CA ALA A 81 -5.52 9.99 -24.67
C ALA A 81 -4.24 9.78 -25.48
N PHE A 82 -4.31 8.96 -26.52
CA PHE A 82 -3.15 8.59 -27.34
C PHE A 82 -3.55 8.33 -28.80
N GLN A 83 -2.54 8.30 -29.66
CA GLN A 83 -2.70 8.08 -31.09
C GLN A 83 -2.42 6.61 -31.43
N LEU A 84 -3.33 5.99 -32.17
CA LEU A 84 -3.05 4.76 -32.92
C LEU A 84 -2.43 5.17 -34.27
N LYS A 85 -1.09 5.22 -34.31
CA LYS A 85 -0.22 5.67 -35.42
C LYS A 85 -0.78 5.59 -36.86
N ALA A 86 -0.67 6.72 -37.56
CA ALA A 86 0.19 6.90 -38.74
C ALA A 86 0.93 8.26 -38.64
N PRO A 87 2.20 8.41 -39.09
CA PRO A 87 3.05 9.59 -38.79
C PRO A 87 2.62 10.92 -39.42
N SER A 88 1.58 10.92 -40.24
CA SER A 88 1.10 12.08 -41.01
C SER A 88 -0.22 12.66 -40.49
N ASP A 89 -0.78 12.11 -39.41
CA ASP A 89 -2.05 12.55 -38.84
C ASP A 89 -1.89 12.86 -37.35
N THR A 90 -2.05 14.13 -36.99
CA THR A 90 -1.92 14.62 -35.60
C THR A 90 -3.19 14.45 -34.78
N SER A 91 -4.26 13.88 -35.35
CA SER A 91 -5.52 13.68 -34.62
C SER A 91 -5.38 12.57 -33.58
N VAL A 92 -5.73 12.88 -32.34
CA VAL A 92 -5.79 11.86 -31.28
C VAL A 92 -7.00 10.99 -31.54
N THR A 93 -6.78 9.68 -31.44
CA THR A 93 -7.73 8.68 -31.94
C THR A 93 -8.49 8.02 -30.80
N GLU A 94 -7.88 7.89 -29.62
CA GLU A 94 -8.50 7.20 -28.49
C GLU A 94 -8.23 7.87 -27.13
N MET A 95 -9.15 7.66 -26.19
CA MET A 95 -9.00 7.99 -24.77
C MET A 95 -9.33 6.80 -23.86
N ILE A 96 -8.71 6.78 -22.68
CA ILE A 96 -8.99 5.82 -21.60
C ILE A 96 -9.67 6.53 -20.45
N VAL A 97 -10.77 5.94 -20.01
CA VAL A 97 -11.54 6.33 -18.83
C VAL A 97 -11.63 5.15 -17.89
N GLU A 98 -11.30 5.37 -16.63
CA GLU A 98 -11.45 4.35 -15.60
C GLU A 98 -12.73 4.58 -14.82
N SER A 99 -13.60 3.58 -14.79
CA SER A 99 -14.81 3.58 -13.98
C SER A 99 -14.73 2.50 -12.89
N HIS A 100 -15.73 2.47 -12.02
CA HIS A 100 -15.90 1.41 -11.01
C HIS A 100 -16.04 -0.01 -11.61
N THR A 101 -16.33 -0.13 -12.91
CA THR A 101 -16.43 -1.42 -13.61
C THR A 101 -15.18 -1.76 -14.44
N GLY A 102 -14.13 -0.94 -14.37
CA GLY A 102 -12.86 -1.19 -15.06
C GLY A 102 -12.47 -0.09 -16.06
N LEU A 103 -11.51 -0.40 -16.92
CA LEU A 103 -10.98 0.52 -17.93
C LEU A 103 -11.83 0.49 -19.21
N HIS A 104 -12.26 1.67 -19.65
CA HIS A 104 -13.04 1.89 -20.85
C HIS A 104 -12.21 2.65 -21.87
N ARG A 105 -12.14 2.13 -23.09
CA ARG A 105 -11.45 2.76 -24.21
C ARG A 105 -12.49 3.33 -25.17
N PHE A 106 -12.38 4.62 -25.48
CA PHE A 106 -13.25 5.31 -26.42
C PHE A 106 -12.45 5.84 -27.59
N ARG A 107 -12.90 5.57 -28.81
CA ARG A 107 -12.41 6.31 -29.96
C ARG A 107 -13.05 7.69 -29.99
N LEU A 108 -12.26 8.74 -30.24
CA LEU A 108 -12.76 10.12 -30.16
C LEU A 108 -13.83 10.43 -31.22
N ASP A 109 -13.81 9.74 -32.36
CA ASP A 109 -14.83 9.83 -33.42
C ASP A 109 -16.20 9.24 -33.01
N GLN A 110 -16.22 8.38 -31.99
CA GLN A 110 -17.41 7.72 -31.45
C GLN A 110 -18.00 8.43 -30.23
N ILE A 111 -17.34 9.48 -29.74
CA ILE A 111 -17.83 10.30 -28.64
C ILE A 111 -18.73 11.40 -29.22
N ASP A 112 -19.93 11.55 -28.65
CA ASP A 112 -20.80 12.68 -28.94
C ASP A 112 -20.27 13.91 -28.20
N HIS A 113 -20.16 13.80 -26.87
CA HIS A 113 -19.62 14.85 -26.03
C HIS A 113 -19.09 14.29 -24.69
N ILE A 114 -18.28 15.09 -23.98
CA ILE A 114 -17.73 14.76 -22.67
C ILE A 114 -18.15 15.85 -21.70
N PHE A 115 -18.97 15.46 -20.73
CA PHE A 115 -19.33 16.34 -19.64
C PHE A 115 -18.26 16.32 -18.56
N VAL A 116 -17.71 17.49 -18.27
CA VAL A 116 -16.77 17.74 -17.19
C VAL A 116 -17.49 18.60 -16.14
N PRO A 117 -17.84 18.05 -14.98
CA PRO A 117 -18.46 18.84 -13.93
C PRO A 117 -17.51 19.94 -13.47
N GLY A 118 -18.03 21.14 -13.33
CA GLY A 118 -17.33 22.28 -12.78
C GLY A 118 -17.03 22.09 -11.31
N ARG A 119 -16.10 22.91 -10.81
CA ARG A 119 -15.80 22.99 -9.40
C ARG A 119 -17.04 23.45 -8.64
N THR A 120 -17.77 22.52 -8.08
CA THR A 120 -18.84 22.85 -7.13
C THR A 120 -18.20 23.27 -5.81
N SER A 121 -18.61 24.41 -5.24
CA SER A 121 -18.24 24.82 -3.87
C SER A 121 -18.57 23.76 -2.80
N LYS A 122 -19.39 22.78 -3.18
CA LYS A 122 -19.68 21.56 -2.42
C LYS A 122 -18.47 20.66 -2.21
N GLY A 123 -17.40 20.71 -3.00
CA GLY A 123 -16.16 19.93 -2.73
C GLY A 123 -15.48 20.31 -1.41
N ARG A 124 -15.50 21.61 -1.06
CA ARG A 124 -15.07 22.13 0.25
C ARG A 124 -16.02 21.72 1.38
N VAL A 125 -17.32 21.61 1.08
CA VAL A 125 -18.34 21.17 2.05
C VAL A 125 -18.27 19.65 2.25
N THR A 126 -18.05 18.84 1.21
CA THR A 126 -17.86 17.38 1.30
C THR A 126 -16.54 17.04 1.97
N GLY A 127 -15.44 17.76 1.67
CA GLY A 127 -14.18 17.61 2.40
C GLY A 127 -14.28 18.05 3.87
N GLY A 128 -15.08 19.08 4.15
CA GLY A 128 -15.40 19.50 5.53
C GLY A 128 -16.33 18.54 6.28
N ILE A 129 -17.31 17.94 5.59
CA ILE A 129 -18.18 16.89 6.16
C ILE A 129 -17.39 15.60 6.38
N VAL A 130 -16.49 15.22 5.47
CA VAL A 130 -15.57 14.08 5.69
C VAL A 130 -14.67 14.36 6.89
N GLY A 131 -14.14 15.58 7.04
CA GLY A 131 -13.42 16.00 8.25
C GLY A 131 -14.28 15.88 9.53
N LEU A 132 -15.51 16.39 9.51
CA LEU A 132 -16.45 16.32 10.64
C LEU A 132 -17.00 14.91 10.94
N VAL A 133 -17.12 14.06 9.93
CA VAL A 133 -17.58 12.65 10.08
C VAL A 133 -16.43 11.75 10.52
N ILE A 134 -15.18 12.12 10.21
CA ILE A 134 -13.96 11.55 10.82
C ILE A 134 -13.90 11.94 12.31
N ASP A 135 -14.21 13.19 12.66
CA ASP A 135 -14.34 13.62 14.07
C ASP A 135 -15.48 12.87 14.82
N ALA A 136 -16.47 12.34 14.10
CA ALA A 136 -17.61 11.60 14.67
C ALA A 136 -17.55 10.06 14.49
N GLY A 137 -16.46 9.51 13.94
CA GLY A 137 -16.18 8.07 13.93
C GLY A 137 -17.10 7.16 13.09
N LEU A 138 -17.83 7.67 12.09
CA LEU A 138 -18.92 6.91 11.43
C LEU A 138 -18.68 6.46 9.96
N LEU A 139 -17.56 6.79 9.31
CA LEU A 139 -17.39 6.44 7.88
C LEU A 139 -15.96 6.05 7.46
N VAL A 140 -15.27 5.20 8.23
CA VAL A 140 -13.95 4.67 7.83
C VAL A 140 -14.07 3.58 6.73
N ILE A 141 -15.20 2.87 6.69
CA ILE A 141 -15.42 1.75 5.75
C ILE A 141 -15.35 2.20 4.28
N ALA A 142 -15.73 3.45 3.96
CA ALA A 142 -15.75 3.94 2.59
C ALA A 142 -14.37 4.34 2.06
N VAL A 143 -13.44 4.76 2.92
CA VAL A 143 -12.09 5.19 2.49
C VAL A 143 -11.16 3.99 2.28
N SER A 144 -11.34 2.92 3.05
CA SER A 144 -10.64 1.65 2.84
C SER A 144 -11.11 0.91 1.58
N SER A 145 -12.37 1.09 1.17
CA SER A 145 -12.92 0.48 -0.06
C SER A 145 -12.74 1.32 -1.32
N THR A 146 -12.34 2.59 -1.20
CA THR A 146 -12.03 3.42 -2.37
C THR A 146 -10.57 3.19 -2.76
N SER A 147 -10.35 2.48 -3.86
CA SER A 147 -9.08 2.41 -4.56
C SER A 147 -8.63 3.81 -4.97
N PHE A 148 -7.92 4.50 -4.09
CA PHE A 148 -7.07 5.60 -4.50
C PHE A 148 -5.90 4.96 -5.25
N ASP A 149 -5.93 5.07 -6.59
CA ASP A 149 -4.77 4.77 -7.43
C ASP A 149 -3.72 5.87 -7.29
N LEU A 150 -3.12 5.81 -6.12
CA LEU A 150 -1.80 6.26 -5.80
C LEU A 150 -0.87 5.09 -6.19
N ASN A 151 -0.48 4.99 -7.46
CA ASN A 151 0.70 4.21 -7.84
C ASN A 151 1.88 4.97 -7.21
N LEU A 152 2.23 4.53 -6.02
CA LEU A 152 3.09 5.21 -5.06
C LEU A 152 4.07 4.18 -4.48
N THR A 153 4.52 3.24 -5.33
CA THR A 153 5.49 2.20 -4.99
C THR A 153 6.87 2.73 -5.38
N LEU A 154 7.86 2.60 -4.49
CA LEU A 154 9.23 3.08 -4.71
C LEU A 154 10.19 1.92 -5.02
N CYS A 155 9.66 0.83 -5.57
CA CYS A 155 10.34 -0.44 -5.57
C CYS A 155 10.06 -1.21 -6.86
N PRO A 156 11.06 -1.93 -7.40
CA PRO A 156 10.90 -2.68 -8.64
C PRO A 156 9.79 -3.73 -8.54
N HIS A 157 9.01 -3.83 -9.60
CA HIS A 157 7.99 -4.84 -9.77
C HIS A 157 8.52 -6.05 -10.54
N VAL A 158 8.15 -7.24 -10.10
CA VAL A 158 8.44 -8.51 -10.76
C VAL A 158 7.15 -9.07 -11.34
N TYR A 159 7.19 -9.39 -12.62
CA TYR A 159 6.10 -9.97 -13.37
C TYR A 159 6.48 -11.32 -13.95
N SER A 160 5.57 -12.28 -13.83
CA SER A 160 5.70 -13.59 -14.44
C SER A 160 4.85 -13.71 -15.69
N TYR A 161 5.41 -14.32 -16.72
CA TYR A 161 4.66 -14.66 -17.92
C TYR A 161 4.02 -16.04 -17.78
N ASP A 162 2.71 -16.12 -17.98
CA ASP A 162 1.94 -17.37 -17.88
C ASP A 162 1.80 -18.12 -19.22
N GLY A 163 2.38 -17.58 -20.30
CA GLY A 163 2.21 -18.07 -21.67
C GLY A 163 1.30 -17.21 -22.55
N ALA A 164 0.53 -16.29 -21.94
CA ALA A 164 -0.34 -15.35 -22.64
C ALA A 164 -0.01 -13.90 -22.26
N GLU A 165 0.06 -13.59 -20.97
CA GLU A 165 0.27 -12.23 -20.45
C GLU A 165 1.20 -12.19 -19.23
N TYR A 166 1.57 -10.97 -18.82
CA TYR A 166 2.40 -10.74 -17.64
C TYR A 166 1.52 -10.45 -16.42
N HIS A 167 1.69 -11.23 -15.36
CA HIS A 167 1.04 -11.05 -14.06
C HIS A 167 2.00 -10.43 -13.06
N LEU A 168 1.55 -9.43 -12.30
CA LEU A 168 2.33 -8.87 -11.21
C LEU A 168 2.39 -9.88 -10.07
N ASP A 169 3.59 -10.38 -9.77
CA ASP A 169 3.79 -11.35 -8.68
C ASP A 169 4.30 -10.70 -7.41
N ALA A 170 5.14 -9.67 -7.53
CA ALA A 170 5.72 -9.03 -6.37
C ALA A 170 6.21 -7.62 -6.65
N GLU A 171 6.30 -6.86 -5.56
CA GLU A 171 7.19 -5.72 -5.41
C GLU A 171 8.40 -6.21 -4.60
N ILE A 172 9.62 -5.97 -5.09
CA ILE A 172 10.87 -6.43 -4.46
C ILE A 172 11.71 -5.27 -3.95
N CYS A 173 12.68 -5.57 -3.08
CA CYS A 173 13.58 -4.59 -2.47
C CYS A 173 12.87 -3.58 -1.56
N SER A 174 11.65 -3.91 -1.09
CA SER A 174 10.88 -3.04 -0.20
C SER A 174 11.67 -2.70 1.06
N GLY A 175 11.80 -1.40 1.35
CA GLY A 175 12.58 -0.89 2.48
C GLY A 175 14.10 -0.86 2.27
N SER A 176 14.62 -1.28 1.11
CA SER A 176 16.06 -1.30 0.79
C SER A 176 16.53 -0.07 -0.01
N PHE A 177 16.11 1.13 0.43
CA PHE A 177 16.35 2.39 -0.30
C PHE A 177 17.70 3.09 0.04
N TYR A 178 18.59 2.42 0.77
CA TYR A 178 19.94 2.88 1.10
C TYR A 178 20.90 1.69 1.18
N LYS A 179 22.20 1.92 1.03
CA LYS A 179 23.19 0.87 0.76
C LYS A 179 23.27 -0.17 1.88
N GLU A 180 23.25 0.26 3.14
CA GLU A 180 23.30 -0.66 4.29
C GLU A 180 22.03 -1.51 4.47
N ALA A 181 20.91 -1.14 3.82
CA ALA A 181 19.69 -1.95 3.84
C ALA A 181 19.68 -3.05 2.78
N GLN A 182 20.70 -3.15 1.93
CA GLN A 182 20.79 -4.19 0.91
C GLN A 182 20.61 -5.59 1.51
N VAL A 183 19.64 -6.33 0.98
CA VAL A 183 19.34 -7.70 1.38
C VAL A 183 18.84 -8.50 0.17
N PRO A 184 19.14 -9.81 0.07
CA PRO A 184 18.52 -10.65 -0.93
C PRO A 184 17.00 -10.69 -0.74
N ASP A 185 16.26 -10.30 -1.76
CA ASP A 185 14.81 -10.43 -1.78
C ASP A 185 14.38 -11.60 -2.67
N ARG A 186 13.62 -12.54 -2.11
CA ARG A 186 13.27 -13.82 -2.75
C ARG A 186 11.77 -13.98 -2.80
N VAL A 187 11.22 -13.96 -4.00
CA VAL A 187 9.77 -14.06 -4.23
C VAL A 187 9.41 -15.38 -4.90
N VAL A 188 8.25 -15.93 -4.54
CA VAL A 188 7.63 -17.04 -5.27
C VAL A 188 6.94 -16.45 -6.50
N LEU A 189 7.04 -17.13 -7.64
CA LEU A 189 6.49 -16.70 -8.92
C LEU A 189 5.32 -17.62 -9.35
N PRO A 190 4.12 -17.49 -8.75
CA PRO A 190 3.03 -18.45 -8.91
C PRO A 190 2.46 -18.52 -10.33
N HIS A 191 2.55 -17.44 -11.11
CA HIS A 191 2.03 -17.41 -12.47
C HIS A 191 3.06 -17.83 -13.53
N LEU A 192 4.33 -18.05 -13.14
CA LEU A 192 5.41 -18.31 -14.09
C LEU A 192 5.28 -19.68 -14.73
N GLN A 193 5.20 -19.69 -16.06
CA GLN A 193 5.17 -20.91 -16.85
C GLN A 193 6.29 -20.92 -17.89
N ALA A 194 6.86 -22.10 -18.11
CA ALA A 194 7.76 -22.31 -19.23
C ALA A 194 6.96 -22.38 -20.53
N ASP A 195 7.49 -21.81 -21.61
CA ASP A 195 6.93 -22.05 -22.93
C ASP A 195 7.26 -23.47 -23.45
N ALA A 196 6.77 -23.79 -24.65
CA ALA A 196 6.98 -25.11 -25.27
C ALA A 196 8.45 -25.51 -25.46
N ASN A 197 9.39 -24.56 -25.37
CA ASN A 197 10.83 -24.81 -25.46
C ASN A 197 11.53 -24.81 -24.09
N GLY A 198 10.77 -24.74 -22.99
CA GLY A 198 11.35 -24.65 -21.64
C GLY A 198 11.84 -23.26 -21.26
N ILE A 199 11.45 -22.20 -21.99
CA ILE A 199 11.89 -20.83 -21.70
C ILE A 199 10.93 -20.16 -20.72
N TYR A 200 11.47 -19.69 -19.60
CA TYR A 200 10.77 -18.84 -18.65
C TYR A 200 10.95 -17.37 -19.02
N ARG A 201 9.87 -16.58 -18.95
CA ARG A 201 9.92 -15.13 -19.15
C ARG A 201 9.50 -14.42 -17.87
N VAL A 202 10.41 -13.61 -17.34
CA VAL A 202 10.20 -12.77 -16.16
C VAL A 202 10.52 -11.34 -16.57
N LYS A 203 9.65 -10.40 -16.21
CA LYS A 203 9.87 -8.96 -16.41
C LYS A 203 10.13 -8.32 -15.06
N LEU A 204 11.21 -7.56 -14.98
CA LEU A 204 11.53 -6.68 -13.86
C LEU A 204 11.38 -5.24 -14.35
N ALA A 205 10.61 -4.42 -13.64
CA ALA A 205 10.28 -3.07 -14.10
C ALA A 205 10.13 -2.08 -12.95
N ASN A 206 10.65 -0.89 -13.16
CA ASN A 206 10.25 0.28 -12.38
C ASN A 206 9.01 0.87 -13.05
N GLU A 207 7.90 0.87 -12.35
CA GLU A 207 6.65 1.47 -12.86
C GLU A 207 6.54 2.95 -12.47
N MET A 208 7.43 3.42 -11.58
CA MET A 208 7.54 4.81 -11.14
C MET A 208 8.83 5.47 -11.63
N GLN A 209 8.91 6.80 -11.52
CA GLN A 209 10.10 7.55 -11.90
C GLN A 209 11.14 7.50 -10.78
N GLU A 210 11.90 6.40 -10.77
CA GLU A 210 12.88 6.09 -9.73
C GLU A 210 14.13 5.44 -10.31
N SER A 211 15.16 5.29 -9.48
CA SER A 211 16.42 4.64 -9.84
C SER A 211 16.74 3.57 -8.81
N ASP A 212 16.64 2.31 -9.23
CA ASP A 212 16.97 1.15 -8.42
C ASP A 212 18.28 0.53 -8.86
N TYR A 213 19.04 0.04 -7.88
CA TYR A 213 20.29 -0.66 -8.10
C TYR A 213 20.13 -2.10 -7.65
N ILE A 214 20.30 -3.04 -8.58
CA ILE A 214 20.20 -4.47 -8.33
C ILE A 214 21.51 -5.12 -8.75
N ASP A 215 22.18 -5.73 -7.77
CA ASP A 215 23.48 -6.38 -8.00
C ASP A 215 23.32 -7.70 -8.76
N GLN A 216 22.27 -8.46 -8.46
CA GLN A 216 22.06 -9.79 -9.03
C GLN A 216 20.59 -10.16 -9.11
N VAL A 217 20.21 -10.80 -10.23
CA VAL A 217 18.90 -11.45 -10.42
C VAL A 217 19.16 -12.91 -10.76
N ASN A 218 18.52 -13.82 -10.01
CA ASN A 218 18.57 -15.26 -10.25
C ASN A 218 17.16 -15.82 -10.33
N LEU A 219 16.91 -16.69 -11.30
CA LEU A 219 15.73 -17.55 -11.31
C LEU A 219 16.11 -18.91 -10.73
N LEU A 220 15.48 -19.30 -9.62
CA LEU A 220 15.71 -20.59 -8.96
C LEU A 220 14.54 -21.52 -9.31
N VAL A 221 14.87 -22.69 -9.88
CA VAL A 221 13.90 -23.71 -10.26
C VAL A 221 14.14 -24.94 -9.40
N PHE A 222 13.07 -25.47 -8.81
CA PHE A 222 13.14 -26.61 -7.88
C PHE A 222 12.26 -27.75 -8.39
N ASP A 223 12.82 -28.94 -8.49
CA ASP A 223 12.03 -30.16 -8.63
C ASP A 223 11.46 -30.55 -7.26
N HIS A 224 10.16 -30.78 -7.19
CA HIS A 224 9.48 -31.13 -5.94
C HIS A 224 8.28 -32.06 -6.18
N LEU A 225 7.74 -32.62 -5.09
CA LEU A 225 6.55 -33.47 -5.15
C LEU A 225 5.35 -32.69 -5.72
N ALA A 226 4.49 -33.40 -6.46
CA ALA A 226 3.27 -32.82 -6.99
C ALA A 226 2.38 -32.26 -5.86
N GLY A 227 1.85 -31.04 -6.06
CA GLY A 227 1.01 -30.35 -5.07
C GLY A 227 1.78 -29.71 -3.92
N ALA A 228 3.11 -29.72 -3.94
CA ALA A 228 3.93 -28.89 -3.06
C ALA A 228 4.19 -27.51 -3.69
N THR A 229 4.39 -26.49 -2.86
CA THR A 229 4.93 -25.19 -3.28
C THR A 229 6.19 -24.91 -2.47
N VAL A 230 7.25 -24.47 -3.14
CA VAL A 230 8.53 -24.14 -2.49
C VAL A 230 8.53 -22.68 -2.09
N TYR A 231 8.75 -22.42 -0.79
CA TYR A 231 8.84 -21.08 -0.23
C TYR A 231 10.26 -20.81 0.29
N PRO A 232 10.82 -19.61 0.02
CA PRO A 232 12.06 -19.19 0.64
C PRO A 232 11.80 -18.85 2.12
N THR A 233 12.79 -19.15 2.96
CA THR A 233 12.81 -18.71 4.35
C THR A 233 13.79 -17.56 4.51
N ARG A 234 13.62 -16.75 5.57
CA ARG A 234 14.51 -15.63 5.88
C ARG A 234 15.97 -16.08 6.07
N ALA A 235 16.18 -17.27 6.60
CA ALA A 235 17.50 -17.88 6.77
C ALA A 235 18.16 -18.32 5.44
N GLY A 236 17.48 -18.13 4.30
CA GLY A 236 17.96 -18.55 2.98
C GLY A 236 17.76 -20.03 2.69
N ARG A 237 16.94 -20.73 3.48
CA ARG A 237 16.50 -22.10 3.18
C ARG A 237 15.30 -22.07 2.24
N TYR A 238 14.95 -23.23 1.69
CA TYR A 238 13.76 -23.41 0.87
C TYR A 238 12.98 -24.60 1.42
N LEU A 239 11.70 -24.38 1.74
CA LEU A 239 10.82 -25.42 2.27
C LEU A 239 9.71 -25.70 1.28
N ALA A 240 9.55 -26.97 0.91
CA ALA A 240 8.43 -27.45 0.11
C ALA A 240 7.25 -27.76 1.04
N LEU A 241 6.16 -27.00 0.91
CA LEU A 241 4.96 -27.16 1.73
C LEU A 241 3.84 -27.79 0.93
N THR A 242 3.19 -28.80 1.51
CA THR A 242 1.96 -29.40 0.99
C THR A 242 0.82 -29.15 1.95
N ARG A 243 -0.24 -28.46 1.50
CA ARG A 243 -1.47 -28.20 2.27
C ARG A 243 -1.22 -27.59 3.67
N PRO A 244 -0.79 -26.31 3.76
CA PRO A 244 -0.68 -25.60 5.03
C PRO A 244 -2.00 -25.65 5.83
N GLN A 245 -1.90 -25.84 7.15
CA GLN A 245 -3.05 -25.87 8.05
C GLN A 245 -3.60 -24.45 8.29
N ALA A 246 -4.91 -24.27 8.16
CA ALA A 246 -5.60 -23.05 8.58
C ALA A 246 -5.73 -22.99 10.12
N PRO A 247 -5.78 -21.78 10.71
CA PRO A 247 -5.96 -21.63 12.16
C PRO A 247 -7.31 -22.18 12.63
N LEU A 248 -7.33 -22.83 13.80
CA LEU A 248 -8.55 -23.28 14.49
C LEU A 248 -9.31 -22.13 15.13
N SER A 249 -8.57 -21.15 15.65
CA SER A 249 -9.08 -19.89 16.18
C SER A 249 -8.21 -18.73 15.73
N ALA A 250 -8.85 -17.58 15.57
CA ALA A 250 -8.19 -16.34 15.20
C ALA A 250 -8.91 -15.18 15.87
N HIS A 251 -8.21 -14.42 16.71
CA HIS A 251 -8.79 -13.31 17.47
C HIS A 251 -7.94 -12.05 17.33
N SER A 252 -8.58 -10.90 17.07
CA SER A 252 -7.88 -9.62 17.14
C SER A 252 -7.58 -9.23 18.59
N SER A 253 -6.73 -8.23 18.79
CA SER A 253 -6.46 -7.62 20.11
C SER A 253 -7.71 -7.11 20.84
N LYS A 254 -8.82 -6.91 20.13
CA LYS A 254 -10.12 -6.48 20.68
C LYS A 254 -11.08 -7.67 20.91
N GLY A 255 -10.64 -8.90 20.68
CA GLY A 255 -11.40 -10.13 20.89
C GLY A 255 -12.32 -10.53 19.72
N SER A 256 -12.32 -9.81 18.61
CA SER A 256 -13.16 -10.13 17.45
C SER A 256 -12.69 -11.45 16.80
N ASP A 257 -13.63 -12.35 16.44
CA ASP A 257 -13.33 -13.59 15.70
C ASP A 257 -12.98 -13.26 14.23
N MET A 258 -11.74 -13.56 13.84
CA MET A 258 -11.16 -13.31 12.51
C MET A 258 -11.10 -14.57 11.64
N ARG A 259 -11.61 -15.73 12.09
CA ARG A 259 -11.47 -17.00 11.36
C ARG A 259 -12.05 -16.97 9.97
N ALA A 260 -13.25 -16.41 9.82
CA ALA A 260 -13.91 -16.34 8.51
C ALA A 260 -13.09 -15.51 7.52
N LEU A 261 -12.50 -14.41 7.99
CA LEU A 261 -11.65 -13.52 7.20
C LEU A 261 -10.34 -14.18 6.76
N LEU A 262 -9.76 -15.03 7.61
CA LEU A 262 -8.45 -15.67 7.36
C LEU A 262 -8.55 -17.07 6.76
N SER A 263 -9.71 -17.70 6.82
CA SER A 263 -9.97 -19.01 6.18
C SER A 263 -10.29 -18.85 4.70
N ASP A 264 -10.74 -17.67 4.29
CA ASP A 264 -11.01 -17.33 2.92
C ASP A 264 -9.71 -16.91 2.21
N ARG A 265 -9.43 -17.54 1.06
CA ARG A 265 -8.28 -17.17 0.20
C ARG A 265 -8.70 -16.29 -0.97
N GLU A 266 -9.95 -15.82 -0.97
CA GLU A 266 -10.43 -14.88 -1.97
C GLU A 266 -9.58 -13.59 -1.94
N PRO A 267 -9.09 -13.12 -3.10
CA PRO A 267 -8.32 -11.88 -3.20
C PRO A 267 -9.07 -10.69 -2.57
N GLY A 268 -8.41 -9.97 -1.68
CA GLY A 268 -8.98 -8.80 -0.99
C GLY A 268 -9.66 -9.10 0.36
N SER A 269 -9.78 -10.36 0.77
CA SER A 269 -10.11 -10.74 2.14
C SER A 269 -8.86 -10.67 3.02
N CYS A 270 -8.61 -9.53 3.67
CA CYS A 270 -7.46 -9.34 4.55
C CYS A 270 -7.83 -8.74 5.90
N TRP A 271 -7.06 -9.10 6.92
CA TRP A 271 -7.08 -8.36 8.19
C TRP A 271 -6.26 -7.09 8.04
N ILE A 272 -6.89 -5.96 8.36
CA ILE A 272 -6.26 -4.64 8.36
C ILE A 272 -6.59 -3.95 9.69
N GLY A 273 -5.54 -3.45 10.34
CA GLY A 273 -5.72 -2.68 11.57
C GLY A 273 -6.32 -1.29 11.30
N ASN A 274 -7.01 -0.74 12.29
CA ASN A 274 -7.55 0.61 12.20
C ASN A 274 -6.69 1.58 13.05
N PRO A 275 -5.76 2.32 12.42
CA PRO A 275 -4.87 3.23 13.14
C PRO A 275 -5.61 4.39 13.82
N PHE A 276 -6.86 4.66 13.43
CA PHE A 276 -7.69 5.73 13.99
C PHE A 276 -8.54 5.27 15.18
N ALA A 277 -8.53 3.98 15.50
CA ALA A 277 -9.26 3.44 16.64
C ALA A 277 -8.45 3.53 17.96
N TYR A 278 -7.33 4.23 17.95
CA TYR A 278 -6.39 4.34 19.07
C TYR A 278 -6.32 5.78 19.58
N ASP A 279 -6.20 5.91 20.90
CA ASP A 279 -5.92 7.17 21.57
C ASP A 279 -4.41 7.49 21.39
N PRO A 280 -4.03 8.50 20.59
CA PRO A 280 -2.63 8.80 20.32
C PRO A 280 -1.87 9.28 21.56
N ASP A 281 -2.58 9.69 22.62
CA ASP A 281 -1.98 10.14 23.88
C ASP A 281 -1.73 8.96 24.86
N ARG A 282 -2.06 7.72 24.47
CA ARG A 282 -1.82 6.50 25.25
C ARG A 282 -0.90 5.51 24.52
N ASP A 283 0.39 5.56 24.88
CA ASP A 283 1.46 4.72 24.32
C ASP A 283 1.21 3.19 24.41
N THR A 284 0.44 2.71 25.40
CA THR A 284 0.41 1.29 25.75
C THR A 284 -0.34 0.38 24.76
N CYS A 285 -0.91 0.92 23.67
CA CYS A 285 -1.76 0.13 22.77
C CYS A 285 -1.66 0.53 21.28
N LEU A 286 -0.53 1.04 20.80
CA LEU A 286 -0.41 1.46 19.38
C LEU A 286 -0.22 0.30 18.39
N ARG A 287 -0.04 -0.94 18.87
CA ARG A 287 0.09 -2.13 18.00
C ARG A 287 -1.15 -3.00 18.05
N GLU A 288 -1.71 -3.23 16.87
CA GLU A 288 -2.69 -4.28 16.70
C GLU A 288 -2.01 -5.66 16.80
N GLN A 289 -2.76 -6.64 17.27
CA GLN A 289 -2.28 -8.03 17.40
C GLN A 289 -3.35 -8.97 16.88
N LEU A 290 -2.91 -10.10 16.36
CA LEU A 290 -3.74 -11.20 15.91
C LEU A 290 -3.24 -12.48 16.58
N GLU A 291 -4.08 -13.06 17.42
CA GLU A 291 -3.81 -14.32 18.10
C GLU A 291 -4.38 -15.47 17.26
N LEU A 292 -3.52 -16.42 16.89
CA LEU A 292 -3.86 -17.56 16.04
C LEU A 292 -3.57 -18.86 16.78
N THR A 293 -4.52 -19.79 16.78
CA THR A 293 -4.32 -21.14 17.34
C THR A 293 -4.33 -22.17 16.22
N PHE A 294 -3.40 -23.11 16.27
CA PHE A 294 -3.27 -24.23 15.34
C PHE A 294 -3.22 -25.56 16.11
N ASP A 295 -3.60 -26.67 15.46
CA ASP A 295 -3.31 -27.99 16.03
C ASP A 295 -1.81 -28.25 15.92
N LYS A 296 -1.20 -28.68 17.01
CA LYS A 296 0.17 -29.19 17.00
C LYS A 296 0.14 -30.70 16.77
N PRO A 297 0.64 -31.23 15.64
CA PRO A 297 0.72 -32.66 15.42
C PRO A 297 1.55 -33.35 16.51
N ALA A 298 1.15 -34.56 16.91
CA ALA A 298 1.85 -35.32 17.93
C ALA A 298 3.32 -35.57 17.52
N GLY A 299 4.25 -35.22 18.42
CA GLY A 299 5.69 -35.37 18.18
C GLY A 299 6.33 -34.31 17.29
N ALA A 300 5.58 -33.29 16.81
CA ALA A 300 6.16 -32.18 16.08
C ALA A 300 7.10 -31.36 16.99
N VAL A 301 8.35 -31.18 16.54
CA VAL A 301 9.39 -30.40 17.24
C VAL A 301 9.70 -29.08 16.55
N ASP A 302 9.37 -28.95 15.27
CA ASP A 302 9.53 -27.75 14.45
C ASP A 302 8.19 -27.34 13.85
N ALA A 303 8.02 -26.04 13.58
CA ALA A 303 6.87 -25.53 12.84
C ALA A 303 7.29 -24.47 11.82
N ALA A 304 6.38 -24.14 10.90
CA ALA A 304 6.54 -22.99 10.03
C ALA A 304 5.19 -22.27 9.86
N LEU A 305 5.23 -20.95 9.90
CA LEU A 305 4.09 -20.07 9.72
C LEU A 305 4.16 -19.44 8.32
N LEU A 306 3.20 -19.79 7.48
CA LEU A 306 3.02 -19.20 6.16
C LEU A 306 1.97 -18.08 6.25
N LEU A 307 2.33 -16.89 5.81
CA LEU A 307 1.46 -15.72 5.79
C LEU A 307 1.34 -15.19 4.36
N ASN A 308 0.13 -14.82 3.95
CA ASN A 308 -0.09 -14.02 2.75
C ASN A 308 -0.37 -12.60 3.19
N LEU A 309 0.48 -11.65 2.79
CA LEU A 309 0.42 -10.29 3.27
C LEU A 309 0.98 -9.30 2.23
N CYS A 310 0.56 -8.05 2.35
CA CYS A 310 1.12 -6.89 1.65
C CYS A 310 1.05 -5.69 2.60
N ASN A 311 1.84 -4.66 2.32
CA ASN A 311 1.61 -3.38 2.98
C ASN A 311 0.42 -2.64 2.37
N THR A 312 -0.12 -1.69 3.13
CA THR A 312 -1.17 -0.80 2.59
C THR A 312 -0.54 0.29 1.72
N LYS A 313 -1.27 0.75 0.70
CA LYS A 313 -0.89 1.97 -0.05
C LYS A 313 -0.73 3.19 0.88
N TRP A 314 -1.45 3.21 2.01
CA TRP A 314 -1.29 4.23 3.05
C TRP A 314 0.10 4.20 3.68
N ALA A 315 0.58 3.03 4.08
CA ALA A 315 1.93 2.86 4.65
C ALA A 315 3.01 3.34 3.66
N ALA A 316 2.90 2.97 2.37
CA ALA A 316 3.80 3.46 1.33
C ALA A 316 3.75 4.99 1.17
N THR A 317 2.56 5.58 1.24
CA THR A 317 2.40 7.05 1.21
C THR A 317 3.08 7.72 2.40
N GLN A 318 2.96 7.14 3.60
CA GLN A 318 3.63 7.65 4.81
C GLN A 318 5.14 7.58 4.68
N GLN A 319 5.68 6.45 4.22
CA GLN A 319 7.11 6.29 3.98
C GLN A 319 7.65 7.32 2.99
N MET A 320 6.98 7.51 1.85
CA MET A 320 7.40 8.51 0.87
C MET A 320 7.35 9.94 1.40
N THR A 321 6.31 10.26 2.17
CA THR A 321 6.17 11.57 2.80
C THR A 321 7.32 11.80 3.78
N PHE A 322 7.63 10.80 4.61
CA PHE A 322 8.76 10.85 5.52
C PHE A 322 10.08 11.06 4.78
N MET A 323 10.38 10.26 3.76
CA MET A 323 11.61 10.36 2.97
C MET A 323 11.73 11.74 2.29
N SER A 324 10.64 12.23 1.70
CA SER A 324 10.60 13.56 1.07
C SER A 324 10.86 14.69 2.07
N LEU A 325 10.30 14.60 3.27
CA LEU A 325 10.53 15.59 4.33
C LEU A 325 11.97 15.55 4.85
N GLN A 326 12.54 14.35 5.01
CA GLN A 326 13.93 14.18 5.43
C GLN A 326 14.90 14.76 4.41
N GLU A 327 14.70 14.49 3.12
CA GLU A 327 15.54 15.05 2.07
C GLU A 327 15.45 16.58 1.99
N GLN A 328 14.25 17.15 2.14
CA GLN A 328 14.05 18.60 2.15
C GLN A 328 14.70 19.27 3.37
N ALA A 329 14.59 18.66 4.55
CA ALA A 329 15.17 19.19 5.78
C ALA A 329 16.69 18.97 5.87
N HIS A 330 17.19 17.89 5.28
CA HIS A 330 18.57 17.43 5.37
C HIS A 330 19.11 17.02 3.99
N PRO A 331 19.52 17.98 3.16
CA PRO A 331 20.18 17.68 1.89
C PRO A 331 21.39 16.75 2.11
N GLY A 332 21.44 15.63 1.38
CA GLY A 332 22.47 14.59 1.58
C GLY A 332 22.14 13.55 2.65
N TRP A 333 20.89 13.51 3.14
CA TRP A 333 20.45 12.51 4.13
C TRP A 333 20.79 11.07 3.75
N TYR A 334 20.55 10.66 2.50
CA TYR A 334 20.91 9.33 2.00
C TYR A 334 22.42 9.02 2.16
N THR A 335 23.30 10.00 1.94
CA THR A 335 24.74 9.84 2.17
C THR A 335 25.06 9.61 3.65
N GLY A 336 24.30 10.22 4.57
CA GLY A 336 24.41 9.97 6.01
C GLY A 336 23.92 8.57 6.41
N LEU A 337 22.86 8.07 5.75
CA LEU A 337 22.38 6.70 5.92
C LEU A 337 23.43 5.67 5.49
N ASP A 338 24.13 5.93 4.38
CA ASP A 338 25.18 5.03 3.86
C ASP A 338 26.47 5.01 4.68
N ALA A 339 26.63 5.92 5.66
CA ALA A 339 27.86 6.09 6.42
C ALA A 339 27.75 5.66 7.89
N GLU A 340 26.80 6.23 8.64
CA GLU A 340 26.72 6.01 10.10
C GLU A 340 25.28 5.81 10.60
N GLN A 341 24.28 6.31 9.88
CA GLN A 341 22.90 6.39 10.37
C GLN A 341 22.03 5.19 9.93
N GLY A 342 22.49 4.39 8.97
CA GLY A 342 21.72 3.29 8.39
C GLY A 342 21.33 2.22 9.40
N ALA A 343 22.27 1.75 10.23
CA ALA A 343 21.99 0.79 11.30
C ALA A 343 20.93 1.27 12.30
N ALA A 344 20.98 2.55 12.70
CA ALA A 344 20.01 3.14 13.62
C ALA A 344 18.62 3.26 12.98
N LEU A 345 18.56 3.70 11.72
CA LEU A 345 17.32 3.73 10.95
C LEU A 345 16.75 2.33 10.78
N LYS A 346 17.57 1.33 10.44
CA LYS A 346 17.18 -0.07 10.31
C LYS A 346 16.54 -0.60 11.59
N ALA A 347 17.13 -0.32 12.74
CA ALA A 347 16.59 -0.74 14.03
C ALA A 347 15.21 -0.10 14.30
N VAL A 348 15.02 1.17 13.97
CA VAL A 348 13.73 1.85 14.09
C VAL A 348 12.70 1.29 13.11
N LEU A 349 13.08 1.05 11.85
CA LEU A 349 12.18 0.48 10.85
C LEU A 349 11.77 -0.96 11.21
N ILE A 350 12.70 -1.78 11.68
CA ILE A 350 12.39 -3.13 12.18
C ILE A 350 11.43 -3.04 13.36
N ARG A 351 11.74 -2.17 14.32
CA ARG A 351 10.87 -1.98 15.48
C ARG A 351 9.48 -1.60 15.00
N GLU A 352 9.31 -0.49 14.28
CA GLU A 352 8.00 0.10 14.00
C GLU A 352 7.21 -0.49 12.83
N ASN A 353 7.88 -1.03 11.81
CA ASN A 353 7.24 -1.52 10.59
C ASN A 353 7.29 -3.04 10.44
N GLY A 354 8.07 -3.75 11.26
CA GLY A 354 8.15 -5.21 11.23
C GLY A 354 6.93 -5.87 11.87
N LEU A 355 6.47 -6.99 11.29
CA LEU A 355 5.47 -7.85 11.91
C LEU A 355 6.16 -8.87 12.82
N ALA A 356 6.22 -8.59 14.11
CA ALA A 356 6.76 -9.52 15.10
C ALA A 356 5.83 -10.74 15.27
N VAL A 357 6.42 -11.92 15.40
CA VAL A 357 5.72 -13.19 15.61
C VAL A 357 6.16 -13.79 16.93
N SER A 358 5.20 -14.14 17.77
CA SER A 358 5.42 -14.78 19.06
C SER A 358 4.62 -16.08 19.17
N VAL A 359 5.15 -17.02 19.96
CA VAL A 359 4.50 -18.30 20.28
C VAL A 359 4.25 -18.38 21.77
N TRP A 360 3.05 -18.83 22.14
CA TRP A 360 2.70 -19.11 23.54
C TRP A 360 3.28 -20.46 23.96
N ASP A 361 4.11 -20.47 25.01
CA ASP A 361 4.73 -21.71 25.52
C ASP A 361 3.90 -22.42 26.61
N GLY A 362 2.70 -21.93 26.88
CA GLY A 362 1.85 -22.37 28.00
C GLY A 362 1.89 -21.43 29.20
N ILE A 363 2.93 -20.58 29.31
CA ILE A 363 3.16 -19.68 30.45
C ILE A 363 3.31 -18.22 29.98
N GLN A 364 3.99 -18.01 28.86
CA GLN A 364 4.29 -16.68 28.33
C GLN A 364 4.40 -16.69 26.79
N TRP A 365 4.27 -15.50 26.21
CA TRP A 365 4.60 -15.26 24.80
C TRP A 365 6.12 -15.15 24.65
N LYS A 366 6.66 -15.90 23.69
CA LYS A 366 8.08 -15.83 23.29
C LYS A 366 8.14 -15.36 21.84
N GLU A 367 8.84 -14.25 21.60
CA GLU A 367 9.13 -13.80 20.26
C GLU A 367 10.05 -14.82 19.56
N VAL A 368 9.61 -15.31 18.41
CA VAL A 368 10.32 -16.33 17.61
C VAL A 368 10.89 -15.75 16.32
N GLY A 369 10.42 -14.58 15.90
CA GLY A 369 10.94 -13.90 14.74
C GLY A 369 10.07 -12.74 14.28
N GLN A 370 10.32 -12.29 13.06
CA GLN A 370 9.58 -11.22 12.42
C GLN A 370 9.46 -11.48 10.93
N ILE A 371 8.40 -10.97 10.31
CA ILE A 371 8.30 -10.84 8.86
C ILE A 371 8.83 -9.47 8.44
N ASP A 372 9.67 -9.47 7.42
CA ASP A 372 10.23 -8.24 6.85
C ASP A 372 9.15 -7.47 6.06
N VAL A 373 9.41 -6.19 5.79
CA VAL A 373 8.47 -5.31 5.10
C VAL A 373 8.32 -5.76 3.65
N VAL A 374 7.08 -5.99 3.22
CA VAL A 374 6.73 -6.26 1.82
C VAL A 374 6.04 -5.05 1.18
N GLY A 375 6.12 -4.89 -0.14
CA GLY A 375 5.48 -3.78 -0.84
C GLY A 375 3.95 -3.83 -0.85
N PRO A 376 3.26 -2.74 -1.22
CA PRO A 376 1.80 -2.72 -1.38
C PRO A 376 1.30 -3.16 -2.76
N ALA A 377 2.15 -3.36 -3.77
CA ALA A 377 1.68 -3.61 -5.14
C ALA A 377 1.02 -4.99 -5.33
N ALA A 378 1.47 -5.99 -4.59
CA ALA A 378 0.97 -7.37 -4.67
C ALA A 378 1.03 -8.05 -3.30
N GLU A 379 0.08 -8.97 -3.07
CA GLU A 379 0.13 -9.88 -1.93
C GLU A 379 1.27 -10.89 -2.12
N ARG A 380 1.98 -11.17 -1.03
CA ARG A 380 3.14 -12.05 -1.04
C ARG A 380 3.05 -13.10 0.06
N SER A 381 3.45 -14.32 -0.28
CA SER A 381 3.61 -15.40 0.68
C SER A 381 4.96 -15.32 1.37
N GLU A 382 4.95 -15.18 2.70
CA GLU A 382 6.13 -15.15 3.56
C GLU A 382 6.13 -16.34 4.51
N LEU A 383 7.27 -17.04 4.61
CA LEU A 383 7.43 -18.21 5.46
C LEU A 383 8.41 -17.96 6.60
N LEU A 384 7.92 -18.06 7.83
CA LEU A 384 8.73 -18.00 9.04
C LEU A 384 8.87 -19.39 9.67
N GLU A 385 10.09 -19.79 9.94
CA GLU A 385 10.42 -21.03 10.65
C GLU A 385 10.36 -20.77 12.17
N ILE A 386 9.73 -21.65 12.93
CA ILE A 386 9.41 -21.51 14.36
C ILE A 386 10.02 -22.64 15.17
#